data_AF-A0AA36A1M3-F1
#
_entry.id   AF-A0AA36A1M3-F1
#
_cell.length_a   1.000
_cell.length_b   1.000
_cell.length_c   1.000
_cell.angle_alpha   90.00
_cell.angle_beta   90.00
_cell.angle_gamma   90.00
#
_symmetry.space_group_name_H-M   'P 1'
#
loop_
_entity.id
_entity.type
_entity.pdbx_description
1 polymer ?
#
loop_
_entity_poly.entity_id
_entity_poly.type
_entity_poly.pdbx_seq_one_letter_code
_entity_poly.pdbx_strand_id
1 'polypeptide(L)' 'MVIELLGSNLQELLDRCGGKFSLKKVLMLANQLIEAVECMHDKGVIHRDIKPENLLMGLGSNVCQVAVQL' A
#
# COMPACT_ATOMS: atom_id res chain seq x y z
N MET A 1 10.75 3.25 17.67
CA MET A 1 9.35 3.17 17.19
C MET A 1 9.02 1.69 17.02
N VAL A 2 7.85 1.24 17.47
CA VAL A 2 7.38 -0.13 17.23
C VAL A 2 6.26 -0.02 16.20
N ILE A 3 6.40 -0.73 15.08
CA ILE A 3 5.42 -0.77 13.99
C ILE A 3 5.05 -2.23 13.70
N GLU A 4 3.88 -2.43 13.12
CA GLU A 4 3.46 -3.73 12.62
C GLU A 4 4.43 -4.22 11.54
N LEU A 5 4.78 -5.51 11.59
CA LEU A 5 5.58 -6.13 10.54
C LEU A 5 4.69 -6.41 9.33
N LEU A 6 5.00 -5.76 8.22
CA LEU A 6 4.32 -5.95 6.93
C LEU A 6 5.25 -6.64 5.92
N GLY A 7 4.67 -7.06 4.80
CA GLY A 7 5.36 -7.70 3.69
C GLY A 7 6.03 -6.71 2.74
N SER A 8 6.35 -7.19 1.53
CA SER A 8 7.01 -6.39 0.48
C SER A 8 6.23 -5.11 0.13
N ASN A 9 6.97 -4.05 -0.22
CA ASN A 9 6.38 -2.83 -0.76
C ASN A 9 5.96 -2.99 -2.23
N LEU A 10 5.15 -2.06 -2.74
CA LEU A 10 4.66 -2.10 -4.11
C LEU A 10 5.77 -1.92 -5.16
N GLN A 11 6.87 -1.23 -4.84
CA GLN A 11 8.02 -1.10 -5.75
C GLN A 11 8.66 -2.47 -6.01
N GLU A 12 8.95 -3.24 -4.96
CA GLU A 12 9.48 -4.61 -5.09
C GLU A 12 8.53 -5.52 -5.88
N LEU A 13 7.22 -5.40 -5.65
CA LEU A 13 6.23 -6.17 -6.40
C LEU A 13 6.15 -5.78 -7.87
N LEU A 14 6.32 -4.49 -8.17
CA LEU A 14 6.31 -3.98 -9.53
C LEU A 14 7.54 -4.49 -10.29
N ASP A 15 8.70 -4.46 -9.65
CA ASP A 15 9.95 -4.99 -10.22
C ASP A 15 9.84 -6.48 -10.52
N ARG A 16 9.24 -7.26 -9.60
CA ARG A 16 8.95 -8.70 -9.81
C ARG A 16 7.96 -8.96 -10.95
N CYS A 17 7.11 -8.00 -11.29
CA CYS A 17 6.15 -8.09 -12.39
C CYS A 17 6.71 -7.56 -13.73
N GLY A 18 8.00 -7.22 -13.81
CA GLY A 18 8.60 -6.65 -15.03
C GLY A 18 8.19 -5.19 -15.27
N GLY A 19 7.95 -4.43 -14.19
CA GLY A 19 7.67 -3.00 -14.24
C GLY A 19 6.22 -2.62 -14.54
N LYS A 20 5.29 -3.60 -14.65
CA LYS A 20 3.88 -3.33 -14.93
C LYS A 20 2.94 -4.25 -14.16
N PHE A 21 1.86 -3.66 -13.65
CA PHE A 21 0.71 -4.41 -13.13
C PHE A 21 -0.37 -4.55 -14.21
N SER A 22 -1.17 -5.62 -14.09
CA SER A 22 -2.40 -5.72 -14.88
C SER A 22 -3.43 -4.69 -14.41
N LEU A 23 -4.34 -4.28 -15.29
CA LEU A 23 -5.40 -3.33 -14.95
C LEU A 23 -6.20 -3.76 -13.70
N LYS A 24 -6.51 -5.06 -13.59
CA LYS A 24 -7.19 -5.60 -12.41
C LYS A 24 -6.42 -5.32 -11.11
N LYS A 25 -5.11 -5.56 -11.09
CA LYS A 25 -4.27 -5.30 -9.90
C LYS A 25 -4.22 -3.81 -9.57
N VAL A 26 -4.07 -2.96 -10.59
CA VAL A 26 -4.07 -1.50 -10.42
C VAL A 26 -5.37 -1.02 -9.79
N LEU A 27 -6.53 -1.48 -10.28
CA LEU A 27 -7.84 -1.09 -9.74
C LEU A 27 -8.03 -1.56 -8.31
N MET A 28 -7.61 -2.80 -7.98
CA MET A 28 -7.70 -3.32 -6.61
C MET A 28 -6.83 -2.53 -5.63
N LEU A 29 -5.60 -2.17 -6.04
CA LEU A 29 -4.71 -1.35 -5.23
C LEU A 29 -5.27 0.07 -5.07
N ALA A 30 -5.71 0.69 -6.17
CA ALA A 30 -6.25 2.05 -6.15
C ALA A 30 -7.44 2.18 -5.19
N ASN A 31 -8.37 1.21 -5.19
CA ASN A 31 -9.51 1.23 -4.28
C ASN A 31 -9.08 1.27 -2.80
N GLN A 32 -8.16 0.37 -2.41
CA GLN A 32 -7.66 0.31 -1.04
C GLN A 32 -6.84 1.53 -0.63
N LEU A 33 -6.04 2.08 -1.56
CA LEU A 33 -5.24 3.28 -1.30
C LEU A 33 -6.12 4.51 -1.08
N ILE A 34 -7.22 4.64 -1.82
CA ILE A 34 -8.18 5.73 -1.62
C ILE A 34 -8.82 5.63 -0.23
N GLU A 35 -9.27 4.42 0.16
CA GLU A 35 -9.82 4.16 1.50
C GLU A 35 -8.81 4.48 2.62
N ALA A 36 -7.54 4.10 2.44
CA ALA A 36 -6.49 4.40 3.40
C ALA A 36 -6.21 5.90 3.54
N VAL A 37 -6.20 6.63 2.42
CA VAL A 37 -6.02 8.09 2.39
C VAL A 37 -7.18 8.83 3.05
N GLU A 38 -8.41 8.45 2.73
CA GLU A 38 -9.61 8.97 3.38
C GLU A 38 -9.53 8.76 4.89
N CYS A 39 -9.21 7.54 5.33
CA CYS A 39 -9.07 7.19 6.75
C CYS A 39 -7.98 7.98 7.49
N MET A 40 -6.88 8.35 6.82
CA MET A 40 -5.84 9.24 7.36
C MET A 40 -6.33 10.68 7.46
N HIS A 41 -6.97 11.18 6.40
CA HIS A 41 -7.49 12.54 6.34
C HIS A 41 -8.59 12.80 7.36
N ASP A 42 -9.46 11.81 7.63
CA ASP A 42 -10.48 11.88 8.69
C ASP A 42 -9.89 12.08 10.08
N LYS A 43 -8.62 11.67 10.28
CA LYS A 43 -7.87 11.86 11.54
C LYS A 43 -7.01 13.13 11.52
N GLY A 44 -7.10 13.96 10.48
CA GLY A 44 -6.27 15.15 10.30
C GLY A 44 -4.80 14.85 9.98
N VAL A 45 -4.49 13.62 9.54
CA VAL A 45 -3.12 13.20 9.20
C VAL A 45 -2.87 13.39 7.71
N ILE A 46 -1.81 14.13 7.36
CA ILE A 46 -1.35 14.27 5.98
C ILE A 46 -0.06 13.47 5.82
N HIS A 47 -0.10 12.41 5.01
CA HIS A 47 1.04 11.50 4.82
C HIS A 47 2.24 12.18 4.11
N ARG A 48 1.97 12.97 3.06
CA ARG A 48 2.94 13.72 2.23
C ARG A 48 3.94 12.90 1.40
N ASP A 49 4.22 11.65 1.73
CA ASP A 49 5.17 10.80 1.00
C ASP A 49 4.52 9.52 0.44
N ILE A 50 3.38 9.67 -0.24
CA ILE A 50 2.69 8.52 -0.84
C ILE A 50 3.40 8.14 -2.14
N LYS A 51 4.08 7.00 -2.12
CA LYS A 51 4.83 6.42 -3.24
C LYS A 51 4.99 4.90 -3.06
N PRO A 52 5.25 4.11 -4.13
CA PRO A 52 5.26 2.65 -4.08
C PRO A 52 6.15 2.03 -2.99
N GLU A 53 7.23 2.70 -2.61
CA GLU A 53 8.17 2.27 -1.58
C GLU A 53 7.57 2.29 -0.17
N ASN A 54 6.59 3.16 0.09
CA ASN A 54 5.92 3.32 1.39
C ASN A 54 4.55 2.61 1.43
N LEU A 55 4.22 1.83 0.41
CA LEU A 55 2.97 1.07 0.31
C LEU A 55 3.30 -0.41 0.49
N LEU A 56 2.98 -0.95 1.67
CA LEU A 56 3.38 -2.29 2.09
C LEU A 56 2.19 -3.25 2.03
N MET A 57 2.44 -4.50 1.63
CA MET A 57 1.42 -5.55 1.65
C MET A 57 1.27 -6.16 3.04
N GLY A 58 0.07 -6.58 3.42
CA GLY A 58 -0.14 -7.34 4.65
C GLY A 58 0.50 -8.73 4.63
N LEU A 59 0.53 -9.37 5.80
CA LEU A 59 0.98 -10.76 5.98
C LEU A 59 -0.18 -11.67 6.38
N GLY A 60 0.01 -12.99 6.23
CA GLY A 60 -0.97 -13.99 6.66
C GLY A 60 -2.34 -13.80 5.98
N SER A 61 -3.39 -13.60 6.78
CA SER A 61 -4.75 -13.39 6.28
C SER A 61 -4.92 -12.09 5.48
N ASN A 62 -4.01 -11.14 5.65
CA ASN A 62 -4.11 -9.79 5.09
C ASN A 62 -3.20 -9.60 3.86
N VAL A 63 -2.73 -10.69 3.23
CA VAL A 63 -1.78 -10.63 2.09
C VAL A 63 -2.29 -9.83 0.88
N CYS A 64 -3.61 -9.64 0.77
CA CYS A 64 -4.24 -8.85 -0.30
C CYS A 64 -4.49 -7.39 0.10
N GLN A 65 -4.19 -6.99 1.34
CA GLN A 65 -4.35 -5.64 1.84
C GLN A 65 -3.07 -4.83 1.67
N VAL A 66 -3.21 -3.58 1.22
CA VAL A 66 -2.12 -2.59 1.20
C VAL A 66 -2.29 -1.62 2.37
N ALA A 67 -1.19 -1.34 3.05
CA ALA A 67 -1.10 -0.36 4.11
C ALA A 67 -0.09 0.72 3.74
N VAL A 68 -0.34 1.94 4.23
CA VAL A 68 0.58 3.07 4.08
C VAL A 68 1.48 3.10 5.31
N GLN A 69 2.80 3.06 5.11
CA GLN A 69 3.77 3.12 6.19
C GLN A 69 3.82 4.54 6.79
N LEU A 70 3.36 4.69 8.03
CA LEU A 70 3.40 5.94 8.81
C LEU A 70 4.77 6.26 9.40
#